data_AF-A0A6G3WQR1-F1
#
_entry.id   AF-A0A6G3WQR1-F1
#
_cell.length_a   1.000
_cell.length_b   1.000
_cell.length_c   1.000
_cell.angle_alpha   90.00
_cell.angle_beta   90.00
_cell.angle_gamma   90.00
#
_symmetry.space_group_name_H-M   'P 1'
#
loop_
_entity.id
_entity.type
_entity.pdbx_description
1 polymer ?
#
loop_
_entity_poly.entity_id
_entity_poly.type
_entity_poly.pdbx_seq_one_letter_code
_entity_poly.pdbx_strand_id
1 'polypeptide(L)'
;EVYAAGGAQAVAMFAYGTEDCPPVNLVTGPGNIYVAAAKRLLKGRIGIDAEAGPTEIAILADATADPVHVAADLISQAEHD
;
A
#
# COMPACT_ATOMS: atom_id res chain seq x y z
N GLU A 1 -14.26 -12.77 -1.85
CA GLU A 1 -13.44 -13.69 -2.68
C GLU A 1 -11.97 -13.50 -2.34
N VAL A 2 -11.11 -14.48 -2.63
CA VAL A 2 -9.65 -14.37 -2.46
C VAL A 2 -8.99 -14.89 -3.72
N TYR A 3 -8.12 -14.08 -4.32
CA TYR A 3 -7.41 -14.40 -5.55
C TYR A 3 -5.91 -14.44 -5.28
N ALA A 4 -5.24 -15.51 -5.69
CA ALA A 4 -3.78 -15.64 -5.60
C ALA A 4 -3.09 -14.87 -6.74
N ALA A 5 -3.30 -13.55 -6.77
CA ALA A 5 -2.76 -12.64 -7.77
C ALA A 5 -2.21 -11.38 -7.09
N GLY A 6 -1.12 -10.83 -7.64
CA GLY A 6 -0.50 -9.58 -7.16
C GLY A 6 0.05 -8.75 -8.31
N GLY A 7 0.71 -7.64 -7.99
CA GLY A 7 1.33 -6.76 -8.99
C GLY A 7 0.34 -5.97 -9.84
N ALA A 8 0.84 -5.36 -10.92
CA ALA A 8 0.04 -4.53 -11.84
C ALA A 8 -1.10 -5.32 -12.51
N GLN A 9 -0.87 -6.59 -12.81
CA GLN A 9 -1.86 -7.48 -13.43
C GLN A 9 -3.07 -7.73 -12.52
N ALA A 10 -2.88 -7.78 -11.20
CA ALA A 10 -4.00 -7.90 -10.26
C ALA A 10 -4.85 -6.61 -10.24
N VAL A 11 -4.21 -5.44 -10.29
CA VAL A 11 -4.92 -4.15 -10.40
C VAL A 11 -5.72 -4.08 -11.70
N ALA A 12 -5.14 -4.53 -12.82
CA ALA A 12 -5.83 -4.60 -14.11
C ALA A 12 -7.00 -5.60 -14.08
N MET A 13 -6.80 -6.78 -13.50
CA MET A 13 -7.86 -7.78 -13.30
C MET A 13 -9.04 -7.17 -12.54
N PHE A 14 -8.78 -6.45 -11.45
CA PHE A 14 -9.84 -5.77 -10.70
C PHE A 14 -10.47 -4.60 -11.47
N ALA A 15 -9.73 -3.87 -12.29
CA ALA A 15 -10.27 -2.73 -13.04
C ALA A 15 -11.10 -3.13 -14.27
N TYR A 16 -10.77 -4.24 -14.92
CA TYR A 16 -11.42 -4.68 -16.16
C TYR A 16 -12.35 -5.88 -15.97
N GLY A 17 -12.10 -6.68 -14.93
CA GLY A 17 -12.69 -8.00 -14.79
C GLY A 17 -12.02 -9.03 -15.69
N THR A 18 -12.25 -10.30 -15.37
CA THR A 18 -11.91 -11.49 -16.15
C THR A 18 -13.10 -12.46 -16.10
N GLU A 19 -12.98 -13.63 -16.72
CA GLU A 19 -14.00 -14.69 -16.65
C GLU A 19 -14.28 -15.13 -15.20
N ASP A 20 -13.25 -15.16 -14.35
CA ASP A 20 -13.32 -15.65 -12.97
C ASP A 20 -13.30 -14.53 -11.90
N CYS A 21 -13.13 -13.27 -12.30
CA CYS A 21 -13.06 -12.12 -11.40
C CYS A 21 -13.89 -10.95 -11.92
N PRO A 22 -15.01 -10.58 -11.28
CA PRO A 22 -15.79 -9.43 -11.72
C PRO A 22 -15.02 -8.12 -11.49
N PRO A 23 -15.24 -7.08 -12.33
CA PRO A 23 -14.61 -5.78 -12.11
C PRO A 23 -15.11 -5.13 -10.82
N VAL A 24 -14.25 -4.32 -10.20
CA VAL A 24 -14.56 -3.57 -8.98
C VAL A 24 -14.53 -2.07 -9.25
N ASN A 25 -15.16 -1.29 -8.37
CA ASN A 25 -15.21 0.16 -8.48
C ASN A 25 -14.05 0.89 -7.77
N LEU A 26 -13.33 0.20 -6.87
CA LEU A 26 -12.27 0.78 -6.05
C LEU A 26 -11.20 -0.28 -5.76
N VAL A 27 -9.93 0.07 -5.96
CA VAL A 27 -8.79 -0.75 -5.52
C VAL A 27 -8.02 0.03 -4.45
N THR A 28 -7.96 -0.54 -3.25
CA THR A 28 -7.25 0.03 -2.09
C THR A 28 -6.04 -0.82 -1.72
N GLY A 29 -5.13 -0.23 -0.95
CA GLY A 29 -3.98 -0.90 -0.37
C GLY A 29 -2.66 -0.50 -1.04
N PRO A 30 -1.56 -0.58 -0.27
CA PRO A 30 -0.23 -0.30 -0.76
C PRO A 30 0.28 -1.45 -1.65
N GLY A 31 1.35 -1.17 -2.38
CA GLY A 31 2.06 -2.18 -3.16
C GLY A 31 3.33 -1.57 -3.75
N ASN A 32 4.15 -2.41 -4.37
CA ASN A 32 5.37 -1.96 -5.03
C ASN A 32 5.10 -0.94 -6.16
N ILE A 33 6.17 -0.41 -6.75
CA ILE A 33 6.11 0.60 -7.81
C ILE A 33 5.19 0.21 -8.98
N TYR A 34 5.07 -1.08 -9.31
CA TYR A 34 4.21 -1.55 -10.39
C TYR A 34 2.72 -1.47 -10.02
N VAL A 35 2.37 -1.79 -8.78
CA VAL A 35 0.99 -1.62 -8.26
C VAL A 35 0.63 -0.14 -8.23
N ALA A 36 1.52 0.71 -7.71
CA ALA A 36 1.31 2.16 -7.67
C ALA A 36 1.14 2.74 -9.09
N ALA A 37 2.02 2.37 -10.03
CA ALA A 37 1.92 2.80 -11.42
C ALA A 37 0.63 2.33 -12.10
N ALA A 38 0.20 1.08 -11.86
CA ALA A 38 -1.05 0.56 -12.41
C ALA A 38 -2.28 1.29 -11.82
N LYS A 39 -2.31 1.53 -10.51
CA LYS A 39 -3.37 2.32 -9.84
C LYS A 39 -3.45 3.73 -10.44
N ARG A 40 -2.30 4.39 -10.63
CA ARG A 40 -2.23 5.72 -11.27
C ARG A 40 -2.75 5.71 -12.70
N LEU A 41 -2.33 4.72 -13.50
CA LEU A 41 -2.76 4.59 -14.90
C LEU A 41 -4.27 4.36 -15.03
N LEU A 42 -4.87 3.64 -14.09
CA LEU A 42 -6.28 3.24 -14.10
C LEU A 42 -7.19 4.20 -13.31
N LYS A 43 -6.63 5.26 -12.74
CA LYS A 43 -7.38 6.31 -12.06
C LYS A 43 -8.40 6.93 -13.02
N GLY A 44 -9.67 6.94 -12.61
CA GLY A 44 -10.78 7.43 -13.42
C GLY A 44 -11.59 6.32 -14.10
N ARG A 45 -10.99 5.13 -14.30
CA ARG A 45 -11.77 3.90 -14.57
C ARG A 45 -12.25 3.28 -13.27
N ILE A 46 -11.34 3.19 -12.32
CA ILE A 46 -11.61 2.77 -10.95
C ILE A 46 -11.20 3.88 -9.98
N GLY A 47 -11.84 3.90 -8.82
CA GLY A 47 -11.34 4.61 -7.66
C GLY A 47 -10.02 4.00 -7.19
N ILE A 48 -9.14 4.86 -6.68
CA ILE A 48 -7.96 4.48 -5.91
C ILE A 48 -7.94 5.32 -4.64
N ASP A 49 -7.45 4.76 -3.55
CA ASP A 49 -7.27 5.45 -2.28
C ASP A 49 -6.14 6.50 -2.36
N ALA A 50 -4.89 6.04 -2.51
CA ALA A 50 -3.70 6.86 -2.59
C ALA A 50 -2.59 6.15 -3.37
N GLU A 51 -1.64 6.92 -3.89
CA GLU A 51 -0.33 6.42 -4.30
C GLU A 51 0.52 6.31 -3.04
N ALA A 52 0.78 5.08 -2.59
CA ALA A 52 1.60 4.84 -1.41
C ALA A 52 3.06 5.24 -1.71
N GLY A 53 3.61 6.14 -0.91
CA GLY A 53 5.03 6.46 -0.89
C GLY A 53 5.81 5.55 0.08
N PRO A 54 7.12 5.79 0.25
CA PRO A 54 7.91 5.15 1.30
C PRO A 54 7.25 5.34 2.66
N THR A 55 7.38 4.34 3.53
CA THR A 55 6.84 4.43 4.88
C THR A 55 7.77 5.27 5.75
N GLU A 56 7.22 6.08 6.66
CA GLU A 56 7.99 6.99 7.53
C GLU A 56 7.40 7.03 8.94
N ILE A 57 8.24 7.35 9.94
CA ILE A 57 7.83 7.57 11.33
C ILE A 57 8.44 8.86 11.87
N ALA A 58 7.69 9.59 12.71
CA ALA A 58 8.18 10.72 13.47
C ALA A 58 7.87 10.50 14.96
N ILE A 59 8.89 10.56 15.82
CA ILE A 59 8.76 10.34 17.26
C ILE A 59 9.02 11.66 17.99
N LEU A 60 8.05 12.08 18.80
CA LEU A 60 8.20 13.19 19.74
C LEU A 60 8.44 12.63 21.14
N ALA A 61 9.65 12.79 21.66
CA ALA A 61 10.05 12.29 22.96
C ALA A 61 10.66 13.43 23.81
N ASP A 62 10.23 13.54 25.06
CA ASP A 62 10.81 14.44 26.05
C ASP A 62 11.74 13.68 27.03
N ALA A 63 12.21 14.37 28.06
CA ALA A 63 13.14 13.79 29.05
C ALA A 63 12.55 12.64 29.89
N THR A 64 11.23 12.41 29.83
CA THR A 64 10.55 11.35 30.58
C THR A 64 10.36 10.06 29.78
N ALA A 65 10.64 10.09 28.46
CA ALA A 65 10.51 8.93 27.59
C ALA A 65 11.57 7.85 27.89
N ASP A 66 11.16 6.58 27.83
CA ASP A 66 12.10 5.46 27.93
C ASP A 66 12.90 5.35 26.62
N PRO A 67 14.24 5.52 26.66
CA PRO A 67 15.07 5.47 25.46
C PRO A 67 15.05 4.11 24.75
N VAL A 68 14.76 3.01 25.44
CA VAL A 68 14.69 1.67 24.84
C VAL A 68 13.47 1.56 23.93
N HIS A 69 12.32 2.11 24.35
CA HIS A 69 11.12 2.12 23.51
C HIS A 69 11.29 3.03 22.29
N VAL A 70 11.86 4.22 22.46
CA VAL A 70 12.11 5.13 21.33
C VAL A 70 13.03 4.47 20.29
N ALA A 71 14.07 3.75 20.74
CA ALA A 71 14.94 3.02 19.82
C ALA A 71 14.21 1.87 19.10
N ALA A 72 13.36 1.11 19.80
CA ALA A 72 12.57 0.05 19.20
C ALA A 72 11.60 0.60 18.14
N ASP A 73 10.95 1.75 18.41
CA ASP A 73 10.06 2.41 17.46
C ASP A 73 10.80 2.84 16.18
N LEU A 74 11.99 3.43 16.32
CA LEU A 74 12.83 3.78 15.15
C LEU A 74 13.21 2.55 14.32
N ILE A 75 13.61 1.45 14.97
CA ILE A 75 14.01 0.22 14.29
C ILE A 75 12.83 -0.43 13.58
N SER A 76 11.64 -0.44 14.20
CA SER A 76 10.45 -1.04 13.61
C SER A 76 10.04 -0.42 12.27
N GLN A 77 10.31 0.87 12.10
CA GLN A 77 10.08 1.53 10.82
C GLN A 77 11.23 1.30 9.84
N ALA A 78 12.47 1.27 10.33
CA ALA A 78 13.66 1.06 9.50
C ALA A 78 13.74 -0.33 8.87
N GLU A 79 13.09 -1.35 9.46
CA GLU A 79 13.05 -2.71 8.91
C GLU A 79 11.99 -2.92 7.81
N HIS A 80 11.09 -1.97 7.61
CA HIS A 80 9.91 -2.15 6.75
C HIS A 80 10.23 -2.07 5.25
N ASP A 81 11.26 -1.30 4.86
CA ASP A 81 11.62 -1.03 3.46
C ASP A 81 13.02 -1.56 3.10
#